data_AF-A0A2S7U670-F1
#
_entry.id   AF-A0A2S7U670-F1
#
_cell.length_a   1.000
_cell.length_b   1.000
_cell.length_c   1.000
_cell.angle_alpha   90.00
_cell.angle_beta   90.00
_cell.angle_gamma   90.00
#
_symmetry.space_group_name_H-M   'P 1'
#
loop_
_entity.id
_entity.type
_entity.pdbx_description
1 polymer ?
#
loop_
_entity_poly.entity_id
_entity_poly.type
_entity_poly.pdbx_seq_one_letter_code
_entity_poly.pdbx_strand_id
1 'polypeptide(L)'
;MPIILVSGFDAWGDLTANPAWLAVEAAKPVLPAGWELCKVRLPVSWDEALDLLLEAWTEDVAAVLAFGVAPIEGIALEQIAINLTGGEDVDGKLPSNTQVIPNGPAGYWSTLPIELLNEALAHANLPVTNSAHAGTFLCNFLFYQIIHQALWVSPEIPAGFIHLSNLKGECLVDQDALTKTVEVAVEFTAMSRS
;
A
#
# COMPACT_ATOMS: atom_id res chain seq x y z
N MET A 1 4.04 8.19 20.20
CA MET A 1 2.93 7.22 20.34
C MET A 1 2.90 6.39 19.07
N PRO A 2 2.73 5.06 19.09
CA PRO A 2 2.86 4.27 17.87
C PRO A 2 1.83 4.67 16.79
N ILE A 3 2.31 4.99 15.60
CA ILE A 3 1.49 5.38 14.45
C ILE A 3 1.48 4.25 13.42
N ILE A 4 0.30 3.92 12.89
CA ILE A 4 0.19 3.19 11.62
C ILE A 4 0.01 4.22 10.52
N LEU A 5 0.98 4.27 9.61
CA LEU A 5 0.93 5.11 8.43
C LEU A 5 0.25 4.33 7.30
N VAL A 6 -0.81 4.89 6.74
CA VAL A 6 -1.56 4.32 5.62
C VAL A 6 -1.57 5.31 4.48
N SER A 7 -1.35 4.83 3.26
CA SER A 7 -1.45 5.68 2.07
C SER A 7 -2.35 5.11 0.99
N GLY A 8 -2.87 6.01 0.15
CA GLY A 8 -3.58 5.66 -1.07
C GLY A 8 -3.39 6.75 -2.12
N PHE A 9 -3.47 6.37 -3.39
CA PHE A 9 -3.26 7.31 -4.51
C PHE A 9 -4.52 8.07 -4.90
N ASP A 10 -4.33 9.24 -5.50
CA ASP A 10 -5.33 9.98 -6.24
C ASP A 10 -5.92 9.19 -7.42
N ALA A 11 -7.03 9.69 -7.96
CA ALA A 11 -7.63 9.13 -9.16
C ALA A 11 -6.74 9.36 -10.39
N TRP A 12 -6.66 8.36 -11.27
CA TRP A 12 -5.90 8.44 -12.52
C TRP A 12 -6.54 7.56 -13.61
N GLY A 13 -6.22 7.89 -14.87
CA GLY A 13 -6.79 7.22 -16.04
C GLY A 13 -8.26 7.57 -16.23
N ASP A 14 -9.10 6.54 -16.34
CA ASP A 14 -10.54 6.65 -16.56
C ASP A 14 -11.36 6.54 -15.25
N LEU A 15 -10.70 6.71 -14.10
CA LEU A 15 -11.33 6.73 -12.78
C LEU A 15 -11.69 8.15 -12.38
N THR A 16 -12.95 8.38 -12.02
CA THR A 16 -13.41 9.66 -11.44
C THR A 16 -13.00 9.82 -9.98
N ALA A 17 -12.84 8.70 -9.29
CA ALA A 17 -12.30 8.59 -7.94
C ALA A 17 -11.51 7.28 -7.83
N ASN A 18 -10.49 7.23 -6.96
CA ASN A 18 -9.69 6.03 -6.74
C ASN A 18 -10.32 5.15 -5.64
N PRO A 19 -10.86 3.96 -5.94
CA PRO A 19 -11.45 3.06 -4.93
C PRO A 19 -10.55 2.78 -3.73
N ALA A 20 -9.23 2.69 -3.92
CA ALA A 20 -8.30 2.45 -2.82
C ALA A 20 -8.18 3.65 -1.89
N TRP A 21 -8.09 4.87 -2.41
CA TRP A 21 -8.12 6.06 -1.56
C TRP A 21 -9.46 6.21 -0.85
N LEU A 22 -10.59 5.97 -1.53
CA LEU A 22 -11.91 6.03 -0.90
C LEU A 22 -12.02 5.03 0.26
N ALA A 23 -11.48 3.82 0.10
CA ALA A 23 -11.41 2.82 1.16
C ALA A 23 -10.54 3.28 2.33
N VAL A 24 -9.33 3.80 2.03
CA VAL A 24 -8.42 4.35 3.04
C VAL A 24 -9.08 5.50 3.80
N GLU A 25 -9.69 6.44 3.11
CA GLU A 25 -10.35 7.62 3.68
C GLU A 25 -11.51 7.21 4.60
N ALA A 26 -12.34 6.27 4.16
CA ALA A 26 -13.52 5.81 4.88
C ALA A 26 -13.20 4.90 6.09
N ALA A 27 -12.10 4.13 6.04
CA ALA A 27 -11.77 3.12 7.05
C ALA A 27 -11.66 3.68 8.47
N LYS A 28 -12.26 3.00 9.45
CA LYS A 28 -12.20 3.38 10.87
C LYS A 28 -11.78 2.17 11.73
N PRO A 29 -10.53 1.71 11.58
CA PRO A 29 -10.04 0.55 12.31
C PRO A 29 -10.03 0.80 13.83
N VAL A 30 -10.28 -0.25 14.60
CA VAL A 30 -10.17 -0.24 16.06
C VAL A 30 -8.72 -0.51 16.46
N LEU A 31 -8.01 0.55 16.88
CA LEU A 31 -6.61 0.45 17.28
C LEU A 31 -6.45 0.15 18.79
N PRO A 32 -5.30 -0.44 19.20
CA PRO A 32 -4.93 -0.53 20.60
C PRO A 32 -4.87 0.85 21.28
N ALA A 33 -5.04 0.89 22.60
CA ALA A 33 -5.01 2.14 23.34
C ALA A 33 -3.67 2.88 23.16
N GLY A 34 -3.73 4.17 22.80
CA GLY A 34 -2.55 5.00 22.59
C GLY A 34 -1.88 4.86 21.22
N TRP A 35 -2.46 4.07 20.31
CA TRP A 35 -2.05 4.02 18.91
C TRP A 35 -2.85 5.01 18.07
N GLU A 36 -2.22 5.51 16.99
CA GLU A 36 -2.84 6.46 16.07
C GLU A 36 -2.80 5.96 14.63
N LEU A 37 -3.77 6.42 13.84
CA LEU A 37 -3.82 6.17 12.39
C LEU A 37 -3.48 7.46 11.65
N CYS A 38 -2.40 7.45 10.88
CA CYS A 38 -2.06 8.52 9.95
C CYS A 38 -2.43 8.09 8.54
N LYS A 39 -3.24 8.88 7.82
CA LYS A 39 -3.64 8.60 6.44
C LYS A 39 -3.07 9.67 5.51
N VAL A 40 -2.42 9.24 4.43
CA VAL A 40 -1.80 10.15 3.46
C VAL A 40 -2.34 9.86 2.06
N ARG A 41 -2.93 10.89 1.45
CA ARG A 41 -3.33 10.85 0.04
C ARG A 41 -2.13 11.24 -0.81
N LEU A 42 -1.79 10.39 -1.76
CA LEU A 42 -0.63 10.59 -2.63
C LEU A 42 -1.08 10.97 -4.04
N PRO A 43 -0.47 11.98 -4.68
CA PRO A 43 -0.69 12.24 -6.09
C PRO A 43 -0.17 11.07 -6.93
N VAL A 44 -0.73 10.87 -8.12
CA VAL A 44 -0.17 9.94 -9.12
C VAL A 44 0.94 10.67 -9.87
N SER A 45 2.05 10.92 -9.18
CA SER A 45 3.18 11.74 -9.64
C SER A 45 4.51 11.10 -9.24
N TRP A 46 5.45 11.03 -10.18
CA TRP A 46 6.82 10.55 -9.91
C TRP A 46 7.62 11.48 -9.00
N ASP A 47 7.30 12.78 -9.02
CA ASP A 47 8.06 13.81 -8.31
C ASP A 47 7.58 13.99 -6.86
N GLU A 48 6.30 13.74 -6.58
CA GLU A 48 5.67 14.17 -5.31
C GLU A 48 5.24 13.02 -4.40
N ALA A 49 4.90 11.86 -4.96
CA ALA A 49 4.26 10.79 -4.19
C ALA A 49 5.14 10.25 -3.05
N LEU A 50 6.45 10.11 -3.29
CA LEU A 50 7.36 9.61 -2.27
C LEU A 50 7.61 10.66 -1.18
N ASP A 51 7.87 11.90 -1.57
CA ASP A 51 8.20 12.98 -0.65
C ASP A 51 7.07 13.20 0.36
N LEU A 52 5.81 13.24 -0.11
CA LEU A 52 4.64 13.36 0.76
C LEU A 52 4.48 12.18 1.74
N LEU A 53 4.81 10.96 1.31
CA LEU A 53 4.80 9.81 2.22
C LEU A 53 5.90 9.93 3.28
N LEU A 54 7.12 10.32 2.88
CA LEU A 54 8.26 10.45 3.78
C LEU A 54 8.09 11.59 4.79
N GLU A 55 7.43 12.68 4.41
CA GLU A 55 7.06 13.77 5.33
C GLU A 55 6.16 13.30 6.48
N ALA A 56 5.28 12.32 6.21
CA ALA A 56 4.42 11.71 7.22
C ALA A 56 5.12 10.58 8.02
N TRP A 57 6.28 10.09 7.55
CA TRP A 57 7.00 8.99 8.19
C TRP A 57 7.92 9.49 9.30
N THR A 58 7.34 9.78 10.46
CA THR A 58 8.08 10.19 11.67
C THR A 58 8.66 9.01 12.45
N GLU A 59 9.47 9.29 13.47
CA GLU A 59 10.08 8.27 14.35
C GLU A 59 9.06 7.41 15.12
N ASP A 60 7.84 7.91 15.27
CA ASP A 60 6.73 7.24 15.96
C ASP A 60 6.00 6.22 15.06
N VAL A 61 6.30 6.17 13.75
CA VAL A 61 5.68 5.24 12.82
C VAL A 61 6.14 3.81 13.09
N ALA A 62 5.19 2.98 13.49
CA ALA A 62 5.40 1.58 13.85
C ALA A 62 5.07 0.60 12.71
N ALA A 63 4.33 1.02 11.69
CA ALA A 63 4.01 0.24 10.49
C ALA A 63 3.59 1.13 9.31
N VAL A 64 3.80 0.67 8.07
CA VAL A 64 3.44 1.39 6.83
C VAL A 64 2.66 0.48 5.88
N LEU A 65 1.40 0.80 5.60
CA LEU A 65 0.59 0.06 4.62
C LEU A 65 0.20 0.98 3.47
N ALA A 66 0.68 0.69 2.27
CA ALA A 66 0.30 1.42 1.07
C ALA A 66 -0.78 0.65 0.30
N PHE A 67 -1.78 1.38 -0.19
CA PHE A 67 -2.89 0.81 -0.97
C PHE A 67 -2.94 1.43 -2.36
N GLY A 68 -3.20 0.58 -3.36
CA GLY A 68 -3.37 1.00 -4.75
C GLY A 68 -4.50 0.23 -5.42
N VAL A 69 -4.89 0.65 -6.63
CA VAL A 69 -5.88 -0.08 -7.43
C VAL A 69 -5.24 -0.85 -8.58
N ALA A 70 -5.79 -2.02 -8.85
CA ALA A 70 -5.42 -2.85 -9.99
C ALA A 70 -6.69 -3.42 -10.67
N PRO A 71 -6.63 -3.82 -11.95
CA PRO A 71 -7.71 -4.51 -12.64
C PRO A 71 -7.79 -5.98 -12.20
N ILE A 72 -8.09 -6.19 -10.92
CA ILE A 72 -8.25 -7.49 -10.27
C ILE A 72 -9.67 -7.61 -9.71
N GLU A 73 -10.17 -8.83 -9.51
CA GLU A 73 -11.54 -9.06 -9.05
C GLU A 73 -11.73 -8.85 -7.54
N GLY A 74 -10.65 -8.88 -6.75
CA GLY A 74 -10.70 -8.85 -5.29
C GLY A 74 -9.55 -8.06 -4.67
N ILE A 75 -8.81 -8.70 -3.77
CA ILE A 75 -7.69 -8.10 -3.02
C ILE A 75 -6.41 -8.89 -3.29
N ALA A 76 -5.30 -8.20 -3.46
CA ALA A 76 -3.99 -8.81 -3.66
C ALA A 76 -2.98 -8.27 -2.63
N LEU A 77 -2.40 -9.16 -1.83
CA LEU A 77 -1.27 -8.86 -0.96
C LEU A 77 0.02 -8.98 -1.78
N GLU A 78 0.73 -7.88 -1.95
CA GLU A 78 1.98 -7.88 -2.73
C GLU A 78 3.12 -8.46 -1.90
N GLN A 79 3.74 -9.53 -2.41
CA GLN A 79 4.82 -10.24 -1.72
C GLN A 79 6.19 -9.62 -2.00
N ILE A 80 6.39 -9.02 -3.19
CA ILE A 80 7.70 -8.53 -3.62
C ILE A 80 7.58 -7.23 -4.42
N ALA A 81 8.41 -6.27 -4.08
CA ALA A 81 8.66 -5.05 -4.86
C ALA A 81 9.92 -5.27 -5.72
N ILE A 82 9.90 -4.82 -6.98
CA ILE A 82 11.04 -4.97 -7.89
C ILE A 82 11.70 -3.61 -8.17
N ASN A 83 13.02 -3.60 -8.38
CA ASN A 83 13.79 -2.39 -8.65
C ASN A 83 13.67 -1.97 -10.13
N LEU A 84 12.44 -1.72 -10.57
CA LEU A 84 12.10 -1.36 -11.93
C LEU A 84 10.97 -0.33 -11.93
N THR A 85 11.12 0.70 -12.73
CA THR A 85 10.11 1.73 -12.96
C THR A 85 9.69 1.74 -14.44
N GLY A 86 8.47 2.20 -14.71
CA GLY A 86 7.96 2.39 -16.06
C GLY A 86 6.55 2.95 -16.08
N GLY A 87 6.16 3.53 -17.20
CA GLY A 87 4.86 4.19 -17.38
C GLY A 87 4.92 5.69 -17.16
N GLU A 88 3.97 6.40 -17.79
CA GLU A 88 3.79 7.84 -17.65
C GLU A 88 2.83 8.13 -16.49
N ASP A 89 3.14 9.15 -15.70
CA ASP A 89 2.23 9.64 -14.66
C ASP A 89 1.08 10.50 -15.22
N VAL A 90 0.28 11.13 -14.34
CA VAL A 90 -0.88 11.92 -14.75
C VAL A 90 -0.52 13.12 -15.63
N ASP A 91 0.70 13.64 -15.51
CA ASP A 91 1.21 14.78 -16.28
C ASP A 91 2.00 14.33 -17.52
N GLY A 92 2.01 13.04 -17.83
CA GLY A 92 2.76 12.47 -18.95
C GLY A 92 4.27 12.37 -18.68
N LYS A 93 4.71 12.48 -17.42
CA LYS A 93 6.13 12.36 -17.06
C LYS A 93 6.52 10.90 -16.92
N LEU A 94 7.72 10.60 -17.38
CA LEU A 94 8.38 9.31 -17.17
C LEU A 94 9.22 9.35 -15.89
N PRO A 95 9.46 8.18 -15.24
CA PRO A 95 10.38 8.10 -14.12
C PRO A 95 11.79 8.53 -14.56
N SER A 96 12.51 9.24 -13.70
CA SER A 96 13.85 9.77 -14.05
C SER A 96 14.89 8.68 -14.29
N ASN A 97 14.71 7.51 -13.71
CA ASN A 97 15.59 6.35 -13.81
C ASN A 97 14.77 5.11 -14.12
N THR A 98 15.36 4.12 -14.79
CA THR A 98 14.75 2.78 -15.01
C THR A 98 14.73 1.93 -13.74
N GLN A 99 15.69 2.13 -12.85
CA GLN A 99 15.69 1.52 -11.52
C GLN A 99 15.05 2.48 -10.53
N VAL A 100 14.29 1.95 -9.56
CA VAL A 100 13.75 2.73 -8.45
C VAL A 100 14.90 3.36 -7.66
N ILE A 101 15.88 2.54 -7.26
CA ILE A 101 17.13 3.01 -6.65
C ILE A 101 18.31 2.50 -7.50
N PRO A 102 19.10 3.40 -8.10
CA PRO A 102 20.30 3.01 -8.84
C PRO A 102 21.25 2.16 -7.98
N ASN A 103 21.62 0.99 -8.49
CA ASN A 103 22.48 0.00 -7.81
C ASN A 103 21.90 -0.59 -6.51
N GLY A 104 20.60 -0.40 -6.26
CA GLY A 104 19.89 -1.11 -5.19
C GLY A 104 19.71 -2.60 -5.50
N PRO A 105 19.27 -3.41 -4.52
CA PRO A 105 18.89 -4.81 -4.75
C PRO A 105 17.88 -4.97 -5.89
N ALA A 106 17.80 -6.16 -6.48
CA ALA A 106 16.86 -6.40 -7.59
C ALA A 106 15.39 -6.33 -7.14
N GLY A 107 15.11 -6.57 -5.86
CA GLY A 107 13.80 -6.50 -5.27
C GLY A 107 13.86 -6.65 -3.75
N TYR A 108 12.73 -6.35 -3.12
CA TYR A 108 12.52 -6.46 -1.69
C TYR A 108 11.26 -7.25 -1.40
N TRP A 109 11.36 -8.21 -0.48
CA TRP A 109 10.17 -8.86 0.07
C TRP A 109 9.39 -7.87 0.92
N SER A 110 8.06 -7.98 0.91
CA SER A 110 7.20 -7.33 1.90
C SER A 110 7.65 -7.71 3.31
N THR A 111 7.64 -6.76 4.23
CA THR A 111 7.86 -7.03 5.66
C THR A 111 6.54 -7.16 6.43
N LEU A 112 5.40 -7.04 5.75
CA LEU A 112 4.11 -7.44 6.31
C LEU A 112 4.09 -8.97 6.54
N PRO A 113 3.41 -9.44 7.60
CA PRO A 113 3.18 -10.87 7.82
C PRO A 113 2.12 -11.41 6.83
N ILE A 114 2.52 -11.59 5.57
CA ILE A 114 1.61 -11.88 4.43
C ILE A 114 0.69 -13.07 4.71
N GLU A 115 1.22 -14.18 5.22
CA GLU A 115 0.44 -15.40 5.45
C GLU A 115 -0.65 -15.17 6.50
N LEU A 116 -0.30 -14.55 7.63
CA LEU A 116 -1.26 -14.28 8.70
C LEU A 116 -2.27 -13.20 8.30
N LEU A 117 -1.83 -12.20 7.53
CA LEU A 117 -2.72 -11.17 7.01
C LEU A 117 -3.71 -11.75 5.99
N ASN A 118 -3.25 -12.69 5.15
CA ASN A 118 -4.12 -13.44 4.24
C ASN A 118 -5.18 -14.21 5.03
N GLU A 119 -4.79 -14.94 6.06
CA GLU A 119 -5.73 -15.65 6.95
C GLU A 119 -6.73 -14.68 7.61
N ALA A 120 -6.27 -13.53 8.13
CA ALA A 120 -7.15 -12.54 8.76
C ALA A 120 -8.21 -11.99 7.78
N LEU A 121 -7.79 -11.66 6.55
CA LEU A 121 -8.70 -11.19 5.49
C LEU A 121 -9.66 -12.30 5.04
N ALA A 122 -9.18 -13.54 4.90
CA ALA A 122 -10.02 -14.68 4.55
C ALA A 122 -11.08 -14.98 5.62
N HIS A 123 -10.72 -14.91 6.91
CA HIS A 123 -11.67 -15.04 8.02
C HIS A 123 -12.74 -13.94 8.03
N ALA A 124 -12.42 -12.76 7.48
CA ALA A 124 -13.38 -11.68 7.26
C ALA A 124 -14.24 -11.87 5.99
N ASN A 125 -14.15 -13.02 5.32
CA ASN A 125 -14.82 -13.35 4.05
C ASN A 125 -14.44 -12.41 2.89
N LEU A 126 -13.20 -11.91 2.88
CA LEU A 126 -12.68 -11.07 1.80
C LEU A 126 -11.91 -11.93 0.78
N PRO A 127 -12.15 -11.78 -0.54
CA PRO A 127 -11.48 -12.57 -1.57
C PRO A 127 -10.05 -12.07 -1.78
N VAL A 128 -9.12 -12.58 -0.98
CA VAL A 128 -7.70 -12.23 -0.98
C VAL A 128 -6.85 -13.27 -1.70
N THR A 129 -5.87 -12.79 -2.47
CA THR A 129 -4.82 -13.62 -3.07
C THR A 129 -3.45 -13.02 -2.77
N ASN A 130 -2.39 -13.81 -2.93
CA ASN A 130 -1.03 -13.29 -2.90
C ASN A 130 -0.61 -12.93 -4.32
N SER A 131 0.06 -11.79 -4.48
CA SER A 131 0.62 -11.31 -5.74
C SER A 131 2.14 -11.25 -5.66
N ALA A 132 2.81 -11.67 -6.73
CA ALA A 132 4.27 -11.63 -6.86
C ALA A 132 4.74 -10.54 -7.84
N HIS A 133 3.87 -9.61 -8.24
CA HIS A 133 4.21 -8.55 -9.17
C HIS A 133 3.29 -7.32 -9.02
N ALA A 134 3.75 -6.30 -8.29
CA ALA A 134 3.03 -5.05 -8.05
C ALA A 134 3.00 -4.08 -9.27
N GLY A 135 3.44 -4.52 -10.45
CA GLY A 135 3.62 -3.68 -11.63
C GLY A 135 5.02 -3.07 -11.71
N THR A 136 5.19 -2.08 -12.57
CA THR A 136 6.42 -1.27 -12.66
C THR A 136 6.12 0.23 -12.54
N PHE A 137 4.86 0.60 -12.32
CA PHE A 137 4.44 1.98 -12.17
C PHE A 137 4.56 2.46 -10.71
N LEU A 138 3.87 3.54 -10.34
CA LEU A 138 3.97 4.19 -9.04
C LEU A 138 3.66 3.27 -7.84
N CYS A 139 2.77 2.28 -7.98
CA CYS A 139 2.51 1.31 -6.91
C CYS A 139 3.78 0.52 -6.54
N ASN A 140 4.45 -0.07 -7.54
CA ASN A 140 5.70 -0.81 -7.33
C ASN A 140 6.84 0.10 -6.87
N PHE A 141 6.95 1.30 -7.45
CA PHE A 141 7.94 2.29 -7.03
C PHE A 141 7.79 2.65 -5.56
N LEU A 142 6.57 3.00 -5.13
CA LEU A 142 6.31 3.32 -3.73
C LEU A 142 6.57 2.10 -2.84
N PHE A 143 6.11 0.91 -3.23
CA PHE A 143 6.35 -0.33 -2.50
C PHE A 143 7.85 -0.60 -2.30
N TYR A 144 8.66 -0.45 -3.35
CA TYR A 144 10.09 -0.63 -3.26
C TYR A 144 10.73 0.40 -2.32
N GLN A 145 10.34 1.68 -2.44
CA GLN A 145 10.87 2.77 -1.60
C GLN A 145 10.51 2.58 -0.13
N ILE A 146 9.28 2.14 0.20
CA ILE A 146 8.89 1.93 1.61
C ILE A 146 9.68 0.80 2.25
N ILE A 147 9.93 -0.32 1.55
CA ILE A 147 10.73 -1.40 2.14
C ILE A 147 12.18 -0.95 2.28
N HIS A 148 12.72 -0.27 1.27
CA HIS A 148 14.07 0.28 1.36
C HIS A 148 14.21 1.20 2.58
N GLN A 149 13.30 2.15 2.77
CA GLN A 149 13.30 3.06 3.90
C GLN A 149 13.14 2.33 5.24
N ALA A 150 12.21 1.38 5.34
CA ALA A 150 11.99 0.59 6.55
C ALA A 150 13.27 -0.14 6.99
N LEU A 151 13.97 -0.78 6.05
CA LEU A 151 15.22 -1.50 6.34
C LEU A 151 16.34 -0.59 6.86
N TRP A 152 16.35 0.70 6.50
CA TRP A 152 17.30 1.67 7.04
C TRP A 152 16.93 2.17 8.44
N VAL A 153 15.63 2.32 8.74
CA VAL A 153 15.14 2.79 10.04
C VAL A 153 15.16 1.66 11.06
N SER A 154 14.44 0.58 10.78
CA SER A 154 14.44 -0.65 11.56
C SER A 154 13.85 -1.79 10.73
N PRO A 155 14.57 -2.92 10.55
CA PRO A 155 14.09 -4.05 9.76
C PRO A 155 12.84 -4.74 10.36
N GLU A 156 12.45 -4.38 11.58
CA GLU A 156 11.25 -4.89 12.24
C GLU A 156 9.97 -4.11 11.93
N ILE A 157 10.05 -2.97 11.24
CA ILE A 157 8.86 -2.19 10.85
C ILE A 157 8.11 -2.97 9.76
N PRO A 158 6.86 -3.41 10.00
CA PRO A 158 6.03 -4.00 8.97
C PRO A 158 5.67 -2.94 7.93
N ALA A 159 6.04 -3.21 6.69
CA ALA A 159 5.84 -2.33 5.57
C ALA A 159 5.44 -3.17 4.34
N GLY A 160 4.50 -2.68 3.55
CA GLY A 160 4.10 -3.39 2.35
C GLY A 160 2.99 -2.71 1.55
N PHE A 161 2.58 -3.39 0.48
CA PHE A 161 1.61 -2.87 -0.48
C PHE A 161 0.45 -3.85 -0.66
N ILE A 162 -0.76 -3.31 -0.76
CA ILE A 162 -1.98 -4.08 -0.98
C ILE A 162 -2.72 -3.48 -2.17
N HIS A 163 -2.91 -4.27 -3.22
CA HIS A 163 -3.75 -3.88 -4.34
C HIS A 163 -5.20 -4.25 -4.06
N LEU A 164 -6.08 -3.29 -4.35
CA LEU A 164 -7.52 -3.42 -4.29
C LEU A 164 -8.10 -3.41 -5.71
N SER A 165 -9.25 -4.07 -5.88
CA SER A 165 -9.98 -4.01 -7.16
C SER A 165 -10.30 -2.56 -7.54
N ASN A 166 -10.22 -2.26 -8.83
CA ASN A 166 -10.70 -1.00 -9.39
C ASN A 166 -12.25 -0.94 -9.50
N LEU A 167 -12.97 -1.98 -9.05
CA LEU A 167 -14.43 -2.11 -9.08
C LEU A 167 -15.05 -2.04 -10.48
N LYS A 168 -14.26 -2.28 -11.53
CA LYS A 168 -14.73 -2.31 -12.93
C LYS A 168 -14.82 -3.73 -13.44
N GLY A 169 -15.82 -4.00 -14.27
CA GLY A 169 -16.03 -5.32 -14.86
C GLY A 169 -16.60 -6.32 -13.85
N GLU A 170 -16.21 -7.59 -13.99
CA GLU A 170 -16.54 -8.62 -13.01
C GLU A 170 -15.71 -8.37 -11.73
N CYS A 171 -16.40 -8.23 -10.60
CA CYS A 171 -15.78 -7.91 -9.32
C CYS A 171 -16.42 -8.75 -8.21
N LEU A 172 -15.59 -9.28 -7.32
CA LEU A 172 -16.01 -10.09 -6.16
C LEU A 172 -16.20 -9.23 -4.90
N VAL A 173 -15.91 -7.93 -4.99
CA VAL A 173 -15.95 -6.97 -3.88
C VAL A 173 -16.72 -5.72 -4.28
N ASP A 174 -17.24 -5.02 -3.29
CA ASP A 174 -17.74 -3.65 -3.42
C ASP A 174 -16.88 -2.68 -2.60
N GLN A 175 -17.24 -1.39 -2.61
CA GLN A 175 -16.49 -0.37 -1.89
C GLN A 175 -16.47 -0.60 -0.37
N ASP A 176 -17.50 -1.23 0.19
CA ASP A 176 -17.57 -1.54 1.62
C ASP A 176 -16.59 -2.66 1.96
N ALA A 177 -16.50 -3.70 1.12
CA ALA A 177 -15.49 -4.76 1.25
C ALA A 177 -14.05 -4.22 1.11
N LEU A 178 -13.80 -3.27 0.20
CA LEU A 178 -12.50 -2.60 0.11
C LEU A 178 -12.17 -1.82 1.38
N THR A 179 -13.13 -1.06 1.92
CA THR A 179 -12.97 -0.34 3.19
C THR A 179 -12.69 -1.30 4.33
N LYS A 180 -13.42 -2.43 4.39
CA LYS A 180 -13.22 -3.47 5.40
C LYS A 180 -11.84 -4.12 5.29
N THR A 181 -11.30 -4.25 4.08
CA THR A 181 -9.94 -4.75 3.83
C THR A 181 -8.90 -3.86 4.51
N VAL A 182 -9.01 -2.54 4.32
CA VAL A 182 -8.10 -1.57 4.97
C VAL A 182 -8.20 -1.69 6.49
N GLU A 183 -9.42 -1.76 7.03
CA GLU A 183 -9.63 -1.89 8.47
C GLU A 183 -8.99 -3.16 9.03
N VAL A 184 -9.28 -4.33 8.44
CA VAL A 184 -8.71 -5.61 8.91
C VAL A 184 -7.19 -5.61 8.81
N ALA A 185 -6.62 -5.08 7.73
CA ALA A 185 -5.17 -5.04 7.56
C ALA A 185 -4.48 -4.13 8.58
N VAL A 186 -5.06 -2.97 8.87
CA VAL A 186 -4.55 -2.04 9.88
C VAL A 186 -4.70 -2.62 11.28
N GLU A 187 -5.88 -3.13 11.65
CA GLU A 187 -6.14 -3.73 12.97
C GLU A 187 -5.20 -4.90 13.24
N PHE A 188 -5.06 -5.81 12.27
CA PHE A 188 -4.17 -6.96 12.39
C PHE A 188 -2.71 -6.54 12.59
N THR A 189 -2.25 -5.56 11.79
CA THR A 189 -0.87 -5.05 11.90
C THR A 189 -0.64 -4.37 13.25
N ALA A 190 -1.61 -3.61 13.77
CA ALA A 190 -1.52 -3.00 15.11
C ALA A 190 -1.42 -4.06 16.22
N MET A 191 -2.30 -5.06 16.19
CA MET A 191 -2.40 -6.09 17.24
C MET A 191 -1.16 -6.98 17.29
N SER A 192 -0.55 -7.28 16.15
CA SER A 192 0.69 -8.07 16.10
C SER A 192 1.91 -7.37 16.73
N ARG A 193 1.77 -6.08 17.08
CA ARG A 193 2.83 -5.22 17.63
C ARG A 193 2.56 -4.73 19.05
N SER A 194 1.35 -4.96 19.58
CA SER A 194 0.91 -4.52 20.92
C SER A 194 1.20 -5.54 22.02
#